data_AF-A0A8H8S3H3-F1
#
_entry.id   AF-A0A8H8S3H3-F1
#
_cell.length_a   1.000
_cell.length_b   1.000
_cell.length_c   1.000
_cell.angle_alpha   90.00
_cell.angle_beta   90.00
_cell.angle_gamma   90.00
#
_symmetry.space_group_name_H-M   'P 1'
#
loop_
_entity.id
_entity.type
_entity.pdbx_description
1 polymer ?
#
loop_
_entity_poly.entity_id
_entity_poly.type
_entity_poly.pdbx_seq_one_letter_code
_entity_poly.pdbx_strand_id
1 'polypeptide(L)'
;MDPGMNSLLKWSVENSNASTSDPTTAPPTSTINPEAMNALFGGPSDADLMLSSMTAITSPDPELTLDNKLIAFDNFEQLIENLDNANNLGPLALWTPLLGCLDSAESEMRRMAAWCVGTAVQNNEKSQERLLAAGGIPGLAKLAVDGEEVEGVRRKAVYALSSACRNYQPAMDVLTAELGKLGRDEWAGKVDAADMDACDGLIGAMREEAAKGRKE
;
A
#
# COMPACT_ATOMS: atom_id res chain seq x y z
N MET A 1 20.00 20.22 22.73
CA MET A 1 20.03 21.21 21.64
C MET A 1 20.05 20.43 20.35
N ASP A 2 19.17 20.74 19.41
CA ASP A 2 19.05 20.01 18.16
C ASP A 2 20.29 20.26 17.27
N PRO A 3 21.09 19.23 16.92
CA PRO A 3 22.29 19.38 16.09
C PRO A 3 22.01 20.00 14.70
N GLY A 4 20.81 19.77 14.14
CA GLY A 4 20.38 20.33 12.86
C GLY A 4 20.20 21.84 12.92
N MET A 5 19.65 22.35 14.03
CA MET A 5 19.41 23.78 14.23
C MET A 5 20.71 24.58 14.36
N ASN A 6 21.72 24.02 15.04
CA ASN A 6 23.04 24.66 15.14
C ASN A 6 23.76 24.74 13.79
N SER A 7 23.60 23.71 12.97
CA SER A 7 24.17 23.65 11.61
C SER A 7 23.47 24.67 10.68
N LEU A 8 22.14 24.79 10.79
CA LEU A 8 21.35 25.80 10.08
C LEU A 8 21.67 27.23 10.49
N LEU A 9 21.83 27.49 11.79
CA LEU A 9 22.21 28.80 12.29
C LEU A 9 23.60 29.20 11.78
N LYS A 10 24.56 28.28 11.81
CA LYS A 10 25.90 28.51 11.27
C LYS A 10 25.87 28.82 9.77
N TRP A 11 25.13 28.02 8.99
CA TRP A 11 24.95 28.25 7.55
C TRP A 11 24.26 29.59 7.26
N SER A 12 23.19 29.92 8.00
CA SER A 12 22.46 31.19 7.84
C SER A 12 23.35 32.39 8.12
N VAL A 13 24.18 32.34 9.17
CA VAL A 13 25.15 33.39 9.49
C VAL A 13 26.22 33.53 8.41
N GLU A 14 26.73 32.41 7.87
CA GLU A 14 27.72 32.39 6.79
C GLU A 14 27.17 33.02 5.49
N ASN A 15 25.90 32.79 5.16
CA ASN A 15 25.28 33.26 3.92
C ASN A 15 24.53 34.60 4.02
N SER A 16 24.25 35.09 5.23
CA SER A 16 23.61 36.40 5.44
C SER A 16 24.56 37.58 5.17
N ASN A 17 25.88 37.37 5.23
CA ASN A 17 26.90 38.41 5.02
C ASN A 17 27.49 38.45 3.61
N ALA A 18 27.16 37.50 2.73
CA ALA A 18 27.68 37.43 1.36
C ALA A 18 27.09 38.52 0.44
N SER A 19 25.93 39.09 0.79
CA SER A 19 25.27 40.15 0.00
C SER A 19 25.75 41.57 0.32
N THR A 20 26.58 41.76 1.36
CA THR A 20 27.07 43.08 1.79
C THR A 20 28.53 43.34 1.45
N SER A 21 29.25 42.35 0.93
CA SER A 21 30.71 42.38 0.82
C SER A 21 31.18 42.01 -0.59
N ASP A 22 31.52 43.02 -1.39
CA ASP A 22 32.29 42.95 -2.65
C ASP A 22 31.72 42.06 -3.79
N PRO A 23 31.29 42.65 -4.93
CA PRO A 23 30.71 41.91 -6.07
C PRO A 23 31.70 40.97 -6.80
N THR A 24 32.97 40.92 -6.38
CA THR A 24 33.99 40.02 -6.94
C THR A 24 34.21 38.74 -6.11
N THR A 25 33.55 38.62 -4.95
CA THR A 25 33.67 37.45 -4.08
C THR A 25 32.84 36.28 -4.63
N ALA A 26 33.48 35.14 -4.91
CA ALA A 26 32.78 33.94 -5.33
C ALA A 26 31.76 33.51 -4.23
N PRO A 27 30.52 33.14 -4.59
CA PRO A 27 29.53 32.75 -3.60
C PRO A 27 30.04 31.54 -2.79
N PRO A 28 29.85 31.53 -1.45
CA PRO A 28 30.23 30.40 -0.63
C PRO A 28 29.52 29.12 -1.11
N THR A 29 30.30 28.07 -1.34
CA THR A 29 29.84 26.76 -1.86
C THR A 29 29.32 25.82 -0.77
N SER A 30 28.91 26.33 0.39
CA SER A 30 28.43 25.48 1.49
C SER A 30 27.06 24.90 1.16
N THR A 31 27.07 23.71 0.58
CA THR A 31 25.87 22.88 0.40
C THR A 31 25.30 22.54 1.76
N ILE A 32 24.04 22.90 2.00
CA ILE A 32 23.29 22.52 3.21
C ILE A 32 23.31 20.99 3.33
N ASN A 33 23.69 20.46 4.49
CA ASN A 33 23.66 19.00 4.70
C ASN A 33 22.21 18.49 4.82
N PRO A 34 21.94 17.20 4.55
CA PRO A 34 20.56 16.66 4.54
C PRO A 34 19.82 16.85 5.87
N GLU A 35 20.53 16.80 7.00
CA GLU A 35 19.95 17.01 8.33
C GLU A 35 19.50 18.45 8.56
N ALA A 36 20.29 19.44 8.12
CA ALA A 36 19.91 20.85 8.13
C ALA A 36 18.78 21.12 7.13
N MET A 37 18.80 20.47 5.96
CA MET A 37 17.70 20.54 4.99
C MET A 37 16.39 20.02 5.59
N ASN A 38 16.42 18.87 6.26
CA ASN A 38 15.26 18.30 6.94
C ASN A 38 14.80 19.15 8.14
N ALA A 39 15.73 19.77 8.86
CA ALA A 39 15.39 20.70 9.94
C ALA A 39 14.79 22.02 9.43
N LEU A 40 15.08 22.40 8.17
CA LEU A 40 14.60 23.63 7.55
C LEU A 40 13.28 23.45 6.79
N PHE A 41 13.12 22.32 6.08
CA PHE A 41 11.98 22.04 5.20
C PHE A 41 11.08 20.90 5.71
N GLY A 42 11.46 20.21 6.78
CA GLY A 42 10.88 18.94 7.19
C GLY A 42 11.56 17.75 6.50
N GLY A 43 11.42 16.56 7.09
CA GLY A 43 11.73 15.31 6.39
C GLY A 43 10.75 15.06 5.23
N PRO A 44 10.94 13.97 4.46
CA PRO A 44 10.00 13.59 3.40
C PRO A 44 8.58 13.48 3.97
N SER A 45 7.58 13.92 3.19
CA SER A 45 6.19 13.74 3.58
C SER A 45 5.78 12.28 3.47
N ASP A 46 4.68 11.89 4.13
CA ASP A 46 4.12 10.54 3.98
C ASP A 46 3.84 10.21 2.50
N ALA A 47 3.38 11.19 1.71
CA ALA A 47 3.18 11.01 0.27
C ALA A 47 4.49 10.70 -0.48
N ASP A 48 5.59 11.37 -0.12
CA ASP A 48 6.92 11.10 -0.69
C ASP A 48 7.41 9.69 -0.30
N LEU A 49 7.16 9.28 0.94
CA LEU A 49 7.52 7.95 1.44
C LEU A 49 6.69 6.85 0.77
N MET A 50 5.39 7.09 0.55
CA MET A 50 4.50 6.18 -0.18
C MET A 50 4.98 5.98 -1.62
N LEU A 51 5.30 7.07 -2.32
CA LEU A 51 5.84 7.04 -3.69
C LEU A 51 7.18 6.31 -3.75
N SER A 52 8.08 6.60 -2.79
CA SER A 52 9.39 5.95 -2.71
C SER A 52 9.27 4.46 -2.47
N SER A 53 8.36 4.04 -1.59
CA SER A 53 8.10 2.62 -1.30
C SER A 53 7.55 1.91 -2.54
N MET A 54 6.55 2.48 -3.22
CA MET A 54 5.99 1.87 -4.43
C MET A 54 7.00 1.80 -5.59
N THR A 55 7.89 2.80 -5.70
CA THR A 55 8.99 2.80 -6.67
C THR A 55 9.95 1.64 -6.41
N ALA A 56 10.32 1.40 -5.14
CA ALA A 56 11.15 0.26 -4.78
C ALA A 56 10.43 -1.09 -5.04
N ILE A 57 9.17 -1.22 -4.62
CA ILE A 57 8.35 -2.42 -4.83
C ILE A 57 8.30 -2.82 -6.32
N THR A 58 8.05 -1.84 -7.20
CA THR A 58 7.85 -2.06 -8.64
C THR A 58 9.13 -1.96 -9.46
N SER A 59 10.29 -1.74 -8.83
CA SER A 59 11.54 -1.55 -9.54
C SER A 59 11.91 -2.78 -10.40
N PRO A 60 12.26 -2.58 -11.68
CA PRO A 60 12.78 -3.65 -12.54
C PRO A 60 14.28 -3.93 -12.30
N ASP A 61 14.93 -3.17 -11.42
CA ASP A 61 16.36 -3.31 -11.12
C ASP A 61 16.67 -4.69 -10.49
N PRO A 62 17.50 -5.54 -11.12
CA PRO A 62 17.85 -6.85 -10.57
C PRO A 62 18.70 -6.77 -9.29
N GLU A 63 19.37 -5.64 -9.03
CA GLU A 63 20.12 -5.44 -7.78
C GLU A 63 19.20 -5.21 -6.58
N LEU A 64 17.95 -4.82 -6.83
CA LEU A 64 16.94 -4.70 -5.79
C LEU A 64 16.31 -6.06 -5.47
N THR A 65 16.89 -6.74 -4.49
CA THR A 65 16.48 -8.07 -4.03
C THR A 65 15.02 -8.12 -3.58
N LEU A 66 14.45 -9.34 -3.55
CA LEU A 66 13.11 -9.57 -3.00
C LEU A 66 12.99 -9.04 -1.57
N ASP A 67 13.97 -9.32 -0.70
CA ASP A 67 13.97 -8.83 0.69
C ASP A 67 13.86 -7.30 0.78
N ASN A 68 14.57 -6.56 -0.09
CA ASN A 68 14.48 -5.11 -0.13
C ASN A 68 13.08 -4.63 -0.56
N LYS A 69 12.43 -5.35 -1.48
CA LYS A 69 11.05 -5.07 -1.89
C LYS A 69 10.04 -5.38 -0.78
N LEU A 70 10.28 -6.43 0.00
CA LEU A 70 9.43 -6.76 1.16
C LEU A 70 9.57 -5.72 2.27
N ILE A 71 10.77 -5.21 2.53
CA ILE A 71 10.97 -4.06 3.44
C ILE A 71 10.22 -2.82 2.93
N ALA A 72 10.26 -2.56 1.62
CA ALA A 72 9.51 -1.46 1.04
C ALA A 72 7.99 -1.64 1.17
N PHE A 73 7.49 -2.88 1.04
CA PHE A 73 6.10 -3.20 1.35
C PHE A 73 5.75 -2.96 2.81
N ASP A 74 6.57 -3.39 3.77
CA ASP A 74 6.32 -3.17 5.19
C ASP A 74 6.28 -1.67 5.54
N ASN A 75 7.16 -0.86 4.93
CA ASN A 75 7.13 0.59 5.09
C ASN A 75 5.86 1.21 4.48
N PHE A 76 5.46 0.73 3.30
CA PHE A 76 4.23 1.19 2.64
C PHE A 76 2.99 0.84 3.46
N GLU A 77 2.93 -0.39 3.99
CA GLU A 77 1.81 -0.91 4.77
C GLU A 77 1.59 -0.09 6.06
N GLN A 78 2.67 0.21 6.79
CA GLN A 78 2.61 1.08 7.98
C GLN A 78 2.07 2.48 7.68
N LEU A 79 2.43 3.07 6.53
CA LEU A 79 1.94 4.40 6.17
C LEU A 79 0.43 4.39 5.89
N ILE A 80 -0.08 3.34 5.26
CA ILE A 80 -1.49 3.23 4.85
C ILE A 80 -2.41 2.68 5.95
N GLU A 81 -1.89 2.31 7.12
CA GLU A 81 -2.70 2.16 8.34
C GLU A 81 -3.39 3.48 8.71
N ASN A 82 -2.81 4.62 8.32
CA ASN A 82 -3.46 5.92 8.41
C ASN A 82 -4.46 6.11 7.26
N LEU A 83 -5.73 6.39 7.60
CA LEU A 83 -6.82 6.53 6.62
C LEU A 83 -6.61 7.69 5.63
N ASP A 84 -5.98 8.79 6.02
CA ASP A 84 -5.68 9.90 5.12
C ASP A 84 -4.63 9.51 4.08
N ASN A 85 -3.59 8.77 4.51
CA ASN A 85 -2.59 8.20 3.60
C ASN A 85 -3.19 7.13 2.70
N ALA A 86 -4.02 6.23 3.23
CA ALA A 86 -4.75 5.25 2.42
C ALA A 86 -5.58 5.94 1.32
N ASN A 87 -6.25 7.04 1.68
CA ASN A 87 -7.03 7.83 0.75
C ASN A 87 -6.19 8.59 -0.30
N ASN A 88 -4.88 8.72 -0.10
CA ASN A 88 -3.94 9.28 -1.07
C ASN A 88 -3.50 8.27 -2.14
N LEU A 89 -3.81 6.98 -2.03
CA LEU A 89 -3.48 6.01 -3.09
C LEU A 89 -4.08 6.38 -4.45
N GLY A 90 -5.29 6.95 -4.45
CA GLY A 90 -5.94 7.47 -5.66
C GLY A 90 -5.20 8.67 -6.26
N PRO A 91 -5.10 9.80 -5.53
CA PRO A 91 -4.36 10.99 -5.96
C PRO A 91 -2.91 10.73 -6.39
N LEU A 92 -2.22 9.81 -5.74
CA LEU A 92 -0.83 9.43 -6.05
C LEU A 92 -0.71 8.35 -7.14
N ALA A 93 -1.84 7.91 -7.71
CA ALA A 93 -1.91 6.86 -8.73
C ALA A 93 -1.26 5.51 -8.32
N LEU A 94 -1.34 5.16 -7.04
CA LEU A 94 -0.69 3.98 -6.46
C LEU A 94 -1.54 2.71 -6.50
N TRP A 95 -2.84 2.81 -6.79
CA TRP A 95 -3.70 1.63 -6.91
C TRP A 95 -3.25 0.68 -8.03
N THR A 96 -2.97 1.20 -9.22
CA THR A 96 -2.54 0.39 -10.36
C THR A 96 -1.26 -0.40 -10.10
N PRO A 97 -0.14 0.22 -9.65
CA PRO A 97 1.07 -0.54 -9.36
C PRO A 97 0.89 -1.52 -8.19
N LEU A 98 0.12 -1.16 -7.16
CA LEU A 98 -0.18 -2.07 -6.04
C LEU A 98 -0.96 -3.31 -6.51
N LEU A 99 -2.03 -3.12 -7.29
CA LEU A 99 -2.83 -4.21 -7.82
C LEU A 99 -2.05 -5.06 -8.83
N GLY A 100 -1.15 -4.46 -9.61
CA GLY A 100 -0.26 -5.20 -10.52
C GLY A 100 0.66 -6.19 -9.78
N CYS A 101 0.98 -5.93 -8.51
CA CYS A 101 1.77 -6.85 -7.70
C CYS A 101 1.02 -8.15 -7.32
N LEU A 102 -0.31 -8.19 -7.46
CA LEU A 102 -1.10 -9.41 -7.26
C LEU A 102 -0.82 -10.48 -8.34
N ASP A 103 -0.26 -10.09 -9.49
CA ASP A 103 0.14 -11.00 -10.57
C ASP A 103 1.66 -11.27 -10.59
N SER A 104 2.40 -10.88 -9.54
CA SER A 104 3.84 -11.13 -9.44
C SER A 104 4.16 -12.63 -9.49
N ALA A 105 5.31 -13.01 -10.04
CA ALA A 105 5.81 -14.39 -9.98
C ALA A 105 6.11 -14.84 -8.54
N GLU A 106 6.58 -13.91 -7.70
CA GLU A 106 6.94 -14.16 -6.31
C GLU A 106 5.70 -14.17 -5.40
N SER A 107 5.45 -15.28 -4.69
CA SER A 107 4.29 -15.40 -3.80
C SER A 107 4.30 -14.36 -2.68
N GLU A 108 5.47 -14.04 -2.14
CA GLU A 108 5.61 -13.04 -1.08
C GLU A 108 5.21 -11.63 -1.54
N MET A 109 5.48 -11.28 -2.81
CA MET A 109 5.00 -10.02 -3.39
C MET A 109 3.47 -10.00 -3.47
N ARG A 110 2.84 -11.11 -3.91
CA ARG A 110 1.38 -11.23 -3.97
C ARG A 110 0.76 -11.13 -2.57
N ARG A 111 1.38 -11.80 -1.59
CA ARG A 111 0.96 -11.79 -0.17
C ARG A 111 0.97 -10.37 0.40
N MET A 112 2.06 -9.64 0.20
CA MET A 112 2.20 -8.27 0.71
C MET A 112 1.29 -7.28 -0.02
N ALA A 113 1.11 -7.43 -1.33
CA ALA A 113 0.17 -6.61 -2.08
C ALA A 113 -1.27 -6.79 -1.60
N ALA A 114 -1.72 -8.03 -1.42
CA ALA A 114 -3.04 -8.32 -0.87
C ALA A 114 -3.20 -7.78 0.56
N TRP A 115 -2.15 -7.88 1.40
CA TRP A 115 -2.18 -7.26 2.73
C TRP A 115 -2.36 -5.75 2.63
N CYS A 116 -1.51 -5.03 1.90
CA CYS A 116 -1.60 -3.58 1.75
C CYS A 116 -2.97 -3.12 1.23
N VAL A 117 -3.54 -3.83 0.25
CA VAL A 117 -4.90 -3.56 -0.24
C VAL A 117 -5.92 -3.71 0.89
N GLY A 118 -5.84 -4.79 1.67
CA GLY A 118 -6.73 -5.02 2.79
C GLY A 118 -6.61 -3.98 3.90
N THR A 119 -5.41 -3.50 4.19
CA THR A 119 -5.15 -2.43 5.17
C THR A 119 -5.76 -1.11 4.69
N ALA A 120 -5.49 -0.70 3.44
CA ALA A 120 -5.97 0.57 2.90
C ALA A 120 -7.51 0.71 2.90
N VAL A 121 -8.23 -0.38 2.64
CA VAL A 121 -9.70 -0.36 2.52
C VAL A 121 -10.44 -0.71 3.80
N GLN A 122 -9.74 -1.16 4.85
CA GLN A 122 -10.40 -1.59 6.08
C GLN A 122 -11.13 -0.43 6.75
N ASN A 123 -12.44 -0.57 6.92
CA ASN A 123 -13.32 0.47 7.50
C ASN A 123 -13.17 1.83 6.81
N ASN A 124 -12.88 1.84 5.51
CA ASN A 124 -12.60 3.04 4.73
C ASN A 124 -13.36 3.06 3.40
N GLU A 125 -14.61 3.54 3.43
CA GLU A 125 -15.51 3.55 2.27
C GLU A 125 -14.89 4.25 1.04
N LYS A 126 -14.16 5.35 1.24
CA LYS A 126 -13.49 6.06 0.15
C LYS A 126 -12.43 5.18 -0.53
N SER A 127 -11.68 4.40 0.22
CA SER A 127 -10.70 3.48 -0.36
C SER A 127 -11.36 2.20 -0.91
N GLN A 128 -12.45 1.71 -0.30
CA GLN A 128 -13.27 0.62 -0.86
C GLN A 128 -13.82 1.00 -2.25
N GLU A 129 -14.35 2.21 -2.40
CA GLU A 129 -14.82 2.74 -3.69
C GLU A 129 -13.69 2.78 -4.72
N ARG A 130 -12.51 3.26 -4.34
CA ARG A 130 -11.35 3.34 -5.25
C ARG A 130 -10.82 1.96 -5.66
N LEU A 131 -10.77 1.01 -4.72
CA LEU A 131 -10.41 -0.37 -5.03
C LEU A 131 -11.39 -1.00 -6.04
N LEU A 132 -12.69 -0.78 -5.82
CA LEU A 132 -13.73 -1.28 -6.71
C LEU A 132 -13.62 -0.66 -8.11
N ALA A 133 -13.45 0.66 -8.19
CA ALA A 133 -13.28 1.39 -9.45
C ALA A 133 -12.00 0.97 -10.20
N ALA A 134 -10.95 0.60 -9.47
CA ALA A 134 -9.70 0.07 -10.02
C ALA A 134 -9.79 -1.41 -10.43
N GLY A 135 -10.92 -2.09 -10.20
CA GLY A 135 -11.10 -3.49 -10.56
C GLY A 135 -10.29 -4.46 -9.70
N GLY A 136 -10.03 -4.13 -8.43
CA GLY A 136 -9.19 -4.98 -7.57
C GLY A 136 -9.88 -6.23 -7.03
N ILE A 137 -11.22 -6.25 -6.95
CA ILE A 137 -11.98 -7.38 -6.39
C ILE A 137 -11.75 -8.70 -7.16
N PRO A 138 -11.80 -8.73 -8.51
CA PRO A 138 -11.58 -9.98 -9.24
C PRO A 138 -10.21 -10.62 -9.05
N GLY A 139 -9.14 -9.83 -9.03
CA GLY A 139 -7.78 -10.34 -8.81
C GLY A 139 -7.63 -10.99 -7.42
N LEU A 140 -8.18 -10.33 -6.39
CA LEU A 140 -8.19 -10.88 -5.04
C LEU A 140 -9.05 -12.15 -4.93
N ALA A 141 -10.22 -12.18 -5.57
CA ALA A 141 -11.09 -13.36 -5.58
C ALA A 141 -10.40 -14.56 -6.23
N LYS A 142 -9.72 -14.35 -7.36
CA LYS A 142 -8.92 -15.38 -8.04
C LYS A 142 -7.84 -15.94 -7.12
N LEU A 143 -7.03 -15.08 -6.47
CA LEU A 143 -5.99 -15.53 -5.54
C LEU A 143 -6.57 -16.28 -4.33
N ALA A 144 -7.72 -15.86 -3.80
CA ALA A 144 -8.33 -16.50 -2.65
C ALA A 144 -8.73 -17.97 -2.92
N VAL A 145 -9.19 -18.27 -4.14
CA VAL A 145 -9.75 -19.59 -4.50
C VAL A 145 -8.80 -20.46 -5.33
N ASP A 146 -7.63 -19.96 -5.69
CA ASP A 146 -6.61 -20.73 -6.40
C ASP A 146 -6.02 -21.80 -5.47
N GLY A 147 -6.23 -23.07 -5.82
CA GLY A 147 -5.78 -24.22 -5.04
C GLY A 147 -4.26 -24.44 -5.07
N GLU A 148 -3.57 -23.96 -6.12
CA GLU A 148 -2.12 -24.11 -6.27
C GLU A 148 -1.33 -22.99 -5.57
N GLU A 149 -2.05 -21.95 -5.16
CA GLU A 149 -1.50 -20.80 -4.47
C GLU A 149 -1.12 -21.13 -3.01
N VAL A 150 -0.10 -20.42 -2.52
CA VAL A 150 0.40 -20.53 -1.15
C VAL A 150 -0.66 -20.07 -0.16
N GLU A 151 -0.84 -20.82 0.93
CA GLU A 151 -1.80 -20.54 2.01
C GLU A 151 -1.73 -19.07 2.47
N GLY A 152 -0.52 -18.54 2.67
CA GLY A 152 -0.30 -17.17 3.12
C GLY A 152 -0.88 -16.11 2.17
N VAL A 153 -0.73 -16.29 0.85
CA VAL A 153 -1.30 -15.40 -0.17
C VAL A 153 -2.82 -15.46 -0.14
N ARG A 154 -3.38 -16.68 -0.16
CA ARG A 154 -4.84 -16.90 -0.14
C ARG A 154 -5.48 -16.25 1.07
N ARG A 155 -4.90 -16.43 2.26
CA ARG A 155 -5.40 -15.84 3.50
C ARG A 155 -5.35 -14.31 3.50
N LYS A 156 -4.30 -13.71 2.91
CA LYS A 156 -4.24 -12.24 2.76
C LYS A 156 -5.21 -11.72 1.70
N ALA A 157 -5.45 -12.46 0.62
CA ALA A 157 -6.50 -12.13 -0.33
C ALA A 157 -7.90 -12.15 0.31
N VAL A 158 -8.22 -13.19 1.10
CA VAL A 158 -9.50 -13.24 1.84
C VAL A 158 -9.61 -12.13 2.88
N TYR A 159 -8.51 -11.76 3.56
CA TYR A 159 -8.47 -10.59 4.44
C TYR A 159 -8.82 -9.31 3.67
N ALA A 160 -8.21 -9.08 2.51
CA ALA A 160 -8.48 -7.91 1.69
C ALA A 160 -9.93 -7.84 1.22
N LEU A 161 -10.49 -8.97 0.77
CA LEU A 161 -11.89 -9.07 0.36
C LEU A 161 -12.85 -8.80 1.53
N SER A 162 -12.55 -9.33 2.72
CA SER A 162 -13.31 -9.03 3.93
C SER A 162 -13.30 -7.54 4.25
N SER A 163 -12.13 -6.89 4.20
CA SER A 163 -12.01 -5.45 4.42
C SER A 163 -12.75 -4.65 3.34
N ALA A 164 -12.73 -5.11 2.09
CA ALA A 164 -13.33 -4.41 0.96
C ALA A 164 -14.86 -4.47 0.92
N CYS A 165 -15.45 -5.57 1.40
CA CYS A 165 -16.88 -5.85 1.20
C CYS A 165 -17.75 -5.53 2.43
N ARG A 166 -17.21 -5.61 3.65
CA ARG A 166 -18.01 -5.34 4.86
C ARG A 166 -18.47 -3.89 4.89
N ASN A 167 -19.76 -3.69 5.17
CA ASN A 167 -20.46 -2.42 5.12
C ASN A 167 -20.40 -1.70 3.75
N TYR A 168 -20.03 -2.42 2.67
CA TYR A 168 -19.92 -1.85 1.33
C TYR A 168 -20.50 -2.80 0.27
N GLN A 169 -21.80 -2.67 0.04
CA GLN A 169 -22.57 -3.54 -0.85
C GLN A 169 -22.02 -3.62 -2.29
N PRO A 170 -21.56 -2.51 -2.93
CA PRO A 170 -21.05 -2.59 -4.30
C PRO A 170 -19.88 -3.56 -4.48
N ALA A 171 -18.96 -3.64 -3.51
CA ALA A 171 -17.87 -4.61 -3.56
C ALA A 171 -18.34 -6.04 -3.26
N MET A 172 -19.29 -6.20 -2.32
CA MET A 172 -19.89 -7.51 -2.02
C MET A 172 -20.58 -8.10 -3.25
N ASP A 173 -21.37 -7.31 -3.99
CA ASP A 173 -22.05 -7.74 -5.20
C ASP A 173 -21.07 -8.18 -6.29
N VAL A 174 -19.96 -7.45 -6.46
CA VAL A 174 -18.90 -7.82 -7.41
C VAL A 174 -18.18 -9.09 -6.95
N LEU A 175 -17.89 -9.23 -5.65
CA LEU A 175 -17.25 -10.42 -5.11
C LEU A 175 -18.10 -11.67 -5.35
N THR A 176 -19.38 -11.68 -4.95
CA THR A 176 -20.21 -12.88 -5.08
C THR A 176 -20.48 -13.24 -6.54
N ALA A 177 -20.64 -12.23 -7.41
CA ALA A 177 -20.71 -12.47 -8.85
C ALA A 177 -19.43 -13.09 -9.42
N GLU A 178 -18.25 -12.64 -8.96
CA GLU A 178 -16.97 -13.18 -9.41
C GLU A 178 -16.73 -14.60 -8.89
N LEU A 179 -17.08 -14.89 -7.64
CA LEU A 179 -16.99 -16.24 -7.07
C LEU A 179 -17.81 -17.26 -7.88
N GLY A 180 -18.99 -16.87 -8.36
CA GLY A 180 -19.78 -17.70 -9.29
C GLY A 180 -19.05 -18.01 -10.60
N LYS A 181 -18.37 -17.02 -11.19
CA LYS A 181 -17.56 -17.25 -12.40
C LYS A 181 -16.36 -18.18 -12.15
N LEU A 182 -15.84 -18.17 -10.92
CA LEU A 182 -14.74 -19.04 -10.48
C LEU A 182 -15.22 -20.43 -10.03
N GLY A 183 -16.50 -20.77 -10.27
CA GLY A 183 -17.06 -22.08 -9.97
C GLY A 183 -17.30 -22.33 -8.48
N ARG A 184 -17.55 -21.26 -7.71
CA ARG A 184 -18.01 -21.32 -6.31
C ARG A 184 -19.47 -20.90 -6.25
N ASP A 185 -20.34 -21.69 -6.89
CA ASP A 185 -21.77 -21.41 -7.01
C ASP A 185 -22.45 -21.32 -5.63
N GLU A 186 -21.95 -22.04 -4.63
CA GLU A 186 -22.42 -21.98 -3.25
C GLU A 186 -22.19 -20.62 -2.57
N TRP A 187 -21.27 -19.81 -3.10
CA TRP A 187 -20.96 -18.45 -2.65
C TRP A 187 -21.52 -17.38 -3.59
N ALA A 188 -22.01 -17.79 -4.76
CA ALA A 188 -22.65 -16.94 -5.74
C ALA A 188 -24.08 -16.63 -5.29
N GLY A 189 -24.23 -15.59 -4.47
CA GLY A 189 -25.53 -15.20 -3.94
C GLY A 189 -25.58 -13.74 -3.51
N LYS A 190 -26.79 -13.28 -3.18
CA LYS A 190 -26.96 -11.96 -2.60
C LYS A 190 -26.59 -12.04 -1.11
N VAL A 191 -25.45 -11.45 -0.76
CA VAL A 191 -25.01 -11.28 0.61
C VAL A 191 -25.20 -9.81 0.96
N ASP A 192 -25.94 -9.52 2.04
CA ASP A 192 -26.06 -8.16 2.55
C ASP A 192 -24.76 -7.78 3.28
N ALA A 193 -24.07 -6.77 2.76
CA ALA A 193 -22.80 -6.31 3.30
C ALA A 193 -22.91 -5.68 4.70
N ALA A 194 -24.11 -5.26 5.12
CA ALA A 194 -24.38 -4.74 6.45
C ALA A 194 -24.81 -5.85 7.45
N ASP A 195 -25.15 -7.03 6.96
CA ASP A 195 -25.39 -8.21 7.78
C ASP A 195 -24.05 -8.89 8.10
N MET A 196 -23.57 -8.67 9.32
CA MET A 196 -22.28 -9.19 9.77
C MET A 196 -22.27 -10.72 9.89
N ASP A 197 -23.41 -11.35 10.21
CA ASP A 197 -23.50 -12.81 10.28
C ASP A 197 -23.42 -13.41 8.87
N ALA A 198 -24.08 -12.78 7.89
CA ALA A 198 -23.98 -13.19 6.49
C ALA A 198 -22.56 -12.99 5.92
N CYS A 199 -21.93 -11.86 6.25
CA CYS A 199 -20.53 -11.61 5.90
C CYS A 199 -19.59 -12.63 6.53
N ASP A 200 -19.78 -12.97 7.82
CA ASP A 200 -18.98 -13.94 8.54
C ASP A 200 -19.15 -15.35 7.96
N GLY A 201 -20.36 -15.72 7.54
CA GLY A 201 -20.62 -16.99 6.85
C GLY A 201 -19.82 -17.13 5.56
N LEU A 202 -19.90 -16.14 4.67
CA LEU A 202 -19.16 -16.15 3.40
C LEU A 202 -17.64 -16.09 3.63
N ILE A 203 -17.17 -15.07 4.37
CA ILE A 203 -15.73 -14.85 4.58
C ILE A 203 -15.12 -15.99 5.40
N GLY A 204 -15.86 -16.57 6.35
CA GLY A 204 -15.46 -17.75 7.11
C GLY A 204 -15.19 -18.95 6.21
N ALA A 205 -16.14 -19.28 5.33
CA ALA A 205 -15.98 -20.37 4.36
C ALA A 205 -14.76 -20.15 3.45
N MET A 206 -14.55 -18.92 2.97
CA MET A 206 -13.38 -18.57 2.16
C MET A 206 -12.07 -18.75 2.95
N ARG A 207 -12.03 -18.38 4.24
CA ARG A 207 -10.85 -18.57 5.10
C ARG A 207 -10.54 -20.05 5.32
N GLU A 208 -11.56 -20.87 5.55
CA GLU A 208 -11.40 -22.32 5.70
C GLU A 208 -10.88 -22.98 4.43
N GLU A 209 -11.34 -22.54 3.26
CA GLU A 209 -10.80 -23.03 1.99
C GLU A 209 -9.37 -22.55 1.75
N ALA A 210 -9.07 -21.28 2.06
CA ALA A 210 -7.74 -20.71 1.97
C ALA A 210 -6.71 -21.48 2.80
N ALA A 211 -7.11 -21.98 3.98
CA ALA A 211 -6.28 -22.78 4.88
C ALA A 211 -5.89 -24.16 4.31
N LYS A 212 -6.53 -24.62 3.23
CA LYS A 212 -6.20 -25.88 2.54
C LYS A 212 -5.15 -25.70 1.43
N GLY A 213 -4.62 -24.49 1.24
CA GLY A 213 -3.65 -24.18 0.20
C GLY A 213 -2.30 -24.87 0.39
N ARG A 214 -1.43 -24.73 -0.62
CA ARG A 214 -0.05 -25.20 -0.55
C ARG A 214 0.66 -24.51 0.62
N LYS A 215 1.32 -25.29 1.47
CA LYS A 215 2.20 -24.74 2.52
C LYS A 215 3.47 -24.18 1.88
N GLU A 216 4.03 -23.14 2.50
CA GLU A 216 5.31 -22.54 2.09
C GLU A 216 6.42 -23.58 1.89
#